data_AF-A0A4R6RRS8-F1
#
_entry.id   AF-A0A4R6RRS8-F1
#
_cell.length_a   1.000
_cell.length_b   1.000
_cell.length_c   1.000
_cell.angle_alpha   90.00
_cell.angle_beta   90.00
_cell.angle_gamma   90.00
#
_symmetry.space_group_name_H-M   'P 1'
#
loop_
_entity.id
_entity.type
_entity.pdbx_description
1 polymer ?
#
loop_
_entity_poly.entity_id
_entity_poly.type
_entity_poly.pdbx_seq_one_letter_code
_entity_poly.pdbx_strand_id
1 'polypeptide(L)'
;MAKCVSWRYTPTPQHASHLPGECRECWEPCTEKVVKKRSRCAGCTKAIIACPDHRVRRALLSEENLDRETVEMLAQDQYPMIAVAAQQMLADRWGVQPHDPGSLPAPPGYEGIPFD
;
A
#
# COMPACT_ATOMS: atom_id res chain seq x y z
N MET A 1 22.41 -5.28 8.97
CA MET A 1 21.22 -5.21 8.08
C MET A 1 20.01 -5.59 8.89
N ALA A 2 18.94 -4.80 8.85
CA ALA A 2 17.68 -5.19 9.49
C ALA A 2 17.01 -6.31 8.68
N LYS A 3 16.19 -7.13 9.34
CA LYS A 3 15.38 -8.18 8.71
C LYS A 3 13.95 -7.68 8.53
N CYS A 4 13.25 -8.22 7.54
CA CYS A 4 11.83 -7.95 7.34
C CYS A 4 11.03 -8.34 8.59
N VAL A 5 10.12 -7.46 9.02
CA VAL A 5 9.24 -7.74 10.18
C VAL A 5 7.94 -8.46 9.81
N SER A 6 7.77 -8.83 8.53
CA SER A 6 6.60 -9.58 8.07
C SER A 6 6.64 -11.05 8.47
N TRP A 7 5.46 -11.63 8.55
CA TRP A 7 5.25 -13.07 8.56
C TRP A 7 4.70 -13.50 7.20
N ARG A 8 5.14 -14.65 6.71
CA ARG A 8 4.62 -15.29 5.51
C ARG A 8 3.73 -16.44 5.94
N TYR A 9 2.53 -16.50 5.38
CA TYR A 9 1.65 -17.64 5.62
C TYR A 9 2.21 -18.85 4.87
N THR A 10 2.41 -19.94 5.60
CA THR A 10 2.77 -21.24 5.06
C THR A 10 1.48 -22.05 5.00
N PRO A 11 0.90 -22.27 3.79
CA PRO A 11 -0.39 -22.93 3.67
C PRO A 11 -0.29 -24.37 4.14
N THR A 12 -0.77 -24.60 5.37
CA THR A 12 -0.93 -25.93 5.96
C THR A 12 -2.42 -26.19 6.15
N PRO A 13 -2.95 -27.32 5.64
CA PRO A 13 -4.40 -27.57 5.59
C PRO A 13 -5.06 -27.70 6.97
N GLN A 14 -4.30 -27.89 8.04
CA GLN A 14 -4.85 -28.15 9.37
C GLN A 14 -5.01 -26.89 10.23
N HIS A 15 -4.43 -25.74 9.86
CA HIS A 15 -4.27 -24.60 10.78
C HIS A 15 -4.61 -23.22 10.17
N ALA A 16 -5.65 -23.15 9.33
CA ALA A 16 -6.04 -21.93 8.61
C ALA A 16 -6.53 -20.77 9.50
N SER A 17 -6.77 -20.99 10.79
CA SER A 17 -7.33 -20.01 11.73
C SER A 17 -6.30 -19.28 12.60
N HIS A 18 -5.04 -19.72 12.64
CA HIS A 18 -4.03 -19.10 13.51
C HIS A 18 -3.53 -17.77 12.96
N LEU A 19 -3.28 -16.78 13.84
CA LEU A 19 -2.76 -15.47 13.44
C LEU A 19 -1.24 -15.48 13.27
N PRO A 20 -0.68 -14.50 12.52
CA PRO A 20 0.76 -14.31 12.41
C PRO A 20 1.47 -14.24 13.77
N GLY A 21 2.46 -15.11 13.97
CA GLY A 21 3.24 -15.19 15.21
C GLY A 21 2.66 -16.10 16.30
N GLU A 22 1.41 -16.58 16.16
CA GLU A 22 0.79 -17.52 17.10
C GLU A 22 1.21 -18.97 16.87
N CYS A 23 1.43 -19.34 15.60
CA CYS A 23 1.89 -20.68 15.23
C CYS A 23 3.02 -20.60 14.20
N ARG A 24 4.19 -21.13 14.55
CA ARG A 24 5.37 -21.15 13.67
C ARG A 24 5.25 -22.13 12.50
N GLU A 25 4.30 -23.08 12.56
CA GLU A 25 4.02 -24.01 11.46
C GLU A 25 3.13 -23.37 10.38
N CYS A 26 2.33 -22.38 10.76
CA CYS A 26 1.42 -21.65 9.86
C CYS A 26 2.03 -20.35 9.35
N TRP A 27 2.96 -19.78 10.10
CA TRP A 27 3.54 -18.47 9.84
C TRP A 27 5.03 -18.50 10.09
N GLU A 28 5.81 -18.27 9.04
CA GLU A 28 7.25 -18.13 9.15
C GLU A 28 7.67 -16.66 9.07
N PRO A 29 8.63 -16.20 9.89
CA PRO A 29 9.15 -14.85 9.78
C PRO A 29 9.86 -14.68 8.44
N CYS A 30 9.61 -13.57 7.75
CA CYS A 30 10.29 -13.26 6.51
C CYS A 30 11.78 -12.99 6.78
N THR A 31 12.66 -13.81 6.20
CA THR A 31 14.12 -13.70 6.41
C THR A 31 14.82 -12.76 5.43
N GLU A 32 14.07 -12.19 4.47
CA GLU A 32 14.59 -11.23 3.50
C GLU A 32 15.22 -10.00 4.17
N LYS A 33 16.31 -9.53 3.57
CA LYS A 33 17.00 -8.31 3.99
C LYS A 33 16.17 -7.09 3.60
N VAL A 34 16.11 -6.12 4.51
CA VAL A 34 15.47 -4.82 4.23
C VAL A 34 16.52 -3.74 4.00
N VAL A 35 16.18 -2.80 3.11
CA VAL A 35 16.94 -1.57 2.92
C VAL A 35 16.93 -0.79 4.23
N LYS A 36 18.03 -0.07 4.52
CA LYS A 36 18.18 0.71 5.76
C LYS A 36 16.96 1.62 5.96
N LYS A 37 16.43 1.66 7.18
CA LYS A 37 15.23 2.41 7.62
C LYS A 37 13.87 1.84 7.18
N ARG A 38 13.79 0.82 6.32
CA ARG A 38 12.50 0.16 6.02
C ARG A 38 12.20 -0.97 6.99
N SER A 39 10.92 -1.19 7.27
CA SER A 39 10.44 -2.28 8.13
C SER A 39 10.24 -3.59 7.35
N ARG A 40 9.87 -3.51 6.06
CA ARG A 40 9.51 -4.68 5.23
C ARG A 40 10.30 -4.74 3.93
N CYS A 41 10.47 -5.96 3.41
CA CYS A 41 11.05 -6.18 2.08
C CYS A 41 10.00 -5.95 0.99
N ALA A 42 10.45 -5.65 -0.23
CA ALA A 42 9.56 -5.35 -1.36
C ALA A 42 8.52 -6.46 -1.62
N GLY A 43 8.92 -7.73 -1.50
CA GLY A 43 7.99 -8.86 -1.69
C GLY A 43 6.86 -8.89 -0.66
N CYS A 44 7.16 -8.61 0.61
CA CYS A 44 6.13 -8.57 1.65
C CYS A 44 5.24 -7.33 1.55
N THR A 45 5.81 -6.18 1.15
CA THR A 45 5.01 -4.97 0.88
C THR A 45 4.01 -5.22 -0.24
N LYS A 46 4.44 -5.82 -1.36
CA LYS A 46 3.55 -6.19 -2.48
C LYS A 46 2.45 -7.16 -2.05
N ALA A 47 2.80 -8.17 -1.25
CA ALA A 47 1.82 -9.12 -0.72
C ALA A 47 0.76 -8.44 0.16
N ILE A 48 1.17 -7.46 0.98
CA ILE A 48 0.23 -6.68 1.79
C ILE A 48 -0.67 -5.82 0.91
N ILE A 49 -0.15 -5.13 -0.11
CA ILE A 49 -0.95 -4.32 -1.04
C ILE A 49 -2.00 -5.18 -1.77
N ALA A 50 -1.66 -6.42 -2.12
CA ALA A 50 -2.59 -7.35 -2.76
C ALA A 50 -3.60 -8.00 -1.79
N CYS A 51 -3.48 -7.76 -0.47
CA CYS A 51 -4.37 -8.37 0.51
C CYS A 51 -5.80 -7.84 0.34
N PRO A 52 -6.83 -8.70 0.29
CA PRO A 52 -8.22 -8.25 0.15
C PRO A 52 -8.72 -7.45 1.36
N ASP A 53 -8.18 -7.69 2.55
CA ASP A 53 -8.57 -6.94 3.76
C ASP A 53 -7.95 -5.54 3.77
N HIS A 54 -8.82 -4.53 3.66
CA HIS A 54 -8.42 -3.12 3.65
C HIS A 54 -7.72 -2.69 4.95
N ARG A 55 -8.01 -3.32 6.10
CA ARG A 55 -7.34 -3.00 7.38
C ARG A 55 -5.86 -3.37 7.33
N VAL A 56 -5.54 -4.48 6.66
CA VAL A 56 -4.16 -4.93 6.45
C VAL A 56 -3.42 -3.99 5.50
N ARG A 57 -4.07 -3.55 4.41
CA ARG A 57 -3.49 -2.54 3.49
C ARG A 57 -3.26 -1.20 4.19
N ARG A 58 -4.24 -0.73 4.98
CA ARG A 58 -4.16 0.51 5.76
C ARG A 58 -2.99 0.50 6.75
N ALA A 59 -2.62 -0.65 7.31
CA ALA A 59 -1.50 -0.76 8.25
C ALA A 59 -0.17 -0.29 7.63
N LEU A 60 0.02 -0.40 6.32
CA LEU A 60 1.22 0.13 5.65
C LEU A 60 1.33 1.64 5.84
N LEU A 61 0.23 2.40 5.80
CA LEU A 61 0.26 3.85 5.93
C LEU A 61 0.72 4.34 7.31
N SER A 62 0.83 3.44 8.30
CA SER A 62 1.42 3.77 9.60
C SER A 62 2.95 3.63 9.62
N GLU A 63 3.56 3.11 8.55
CA GLU A 63 5.01 2.97 8.44
C GLU A 63 5.67 4.30 8.05
N GLU A 64 6.64 4.74 8.87
CA GLU A 64 7.32 6.02 8.70
C GLU A 64 8.14 6.09 7.40
N ASN A 65 8.72 4.97 6.98
CA ASN A 65 9.71 4.92 5.89
C ASN A 65 9.21 4.12 4.66
N LEU A 66 7.92 4.26 4.32
CA LEU A 66 7.40 3.80 3.03
C LEU A 66 8.06 4.53 1.87
N ASP A 67 8.35 3.79 0.81
CA ASP A 67 8.77 4.37 -0.46
C ASP A 67 7.60 4.98 -1.24
N ARG A 68 7.93 5.99 -2.05
CA ARG A 68 6.97 6.74 -2.85
C ARG A 68 6.13 5.83 -3.76
N GLU A 69 6.75 4.89 -4.45
CA GLU A 69 6.06 3.93 -5.35
C GLU A 69 4.96 3.17 -4.61
N THR A 70 5.24 2.70 -3.39
CA THR A 70 4.25 2.04 -2.54
C THR A 70 3.09 2.96 -2.17
N VAL A 71 3.36 4.22 -1.82
CA VAL A 71 2.32 5.18 -1.48
C VAL A 71 1.50 5.57 -2.73
N GLU A 72 2.11 5.69 -3.90
CA GLU A 72 1.42 5.92 -5.18
C GLU A 72 0.48 4.77 -5.56
N MET A 73 0.86 3.51 -5.28
CA MET A 73 -0.05 2.37 -5.44
C MET A 73 -1.23 2.44 -4.46
N LEU A 74 -0.98 2.79 -3.19
CA LEU A 74 -2.05 2.92 -2.18
C LEU A 74 -2.96 4.12 -2.45
N ALA A 75 -2.47 5.16 -3.13
CA ALA A 75 -3.27 6.31 -3.56
C ALA A 75 -4.33 5.95 -4.61
N GLN A 76 -4.18 4.80 -5.27
CA GLN A 76 -5.12 4.21 -6.22
C GLN A 76 -5.92 3.04 -5.63
N ASP A 77 -5.87 2.85 -4.30
CA ASP A 77 -6.61 1.77 -3.63
C ASP A 77 -8.12 1.92 -3.87
N GLN A 78 -8.79 0.79 -4.13
CA GLN A 78 -10.24 0.74 -4.30
C GLN A 78 -11.02 1.22 -3.06
N TYR A 79 -10.40 1.25 -1.88
CA TYR A 79 -11.01 1.73 -0.64
C TYR A 79 -10.71 3.21 -0.45
N PRO A 80 -11.73 4.11 -0.50
CA PRO A 80 -11.51 5.56 -0.51
C PRO A 80 -10.69 6.09 0.66
N MET A 81 -10.88 5.52 1.86
CA MET A 81 -10.13 5.96 3.05
C MET A 81 -8.63 5.70 2.95
N ILE A 82 -8.22 4.64 2.24
CA ILE A 82 -6.79 4.35 2.02
C ILE A 82 -6.25 5.28 0.94
N ALA A 83 -6.98 5.43 -0.17
CA ALA A 83 -6.59 6.31 -1.27
C ALA A 83 -6.37 7.76 -0.79
N VAL A 84 -7.32 8.32 -0.05
CA VAL A 84 -7.23 9.68 0.50
C VAL A 84 -6.05 9.81 1.47
N ALA A 85 -5.88 8.85 2.38
CA ALA A 85 -4.77 8.90 3.34
C ALA A 85 -3.39 8.77 2.66
N ALA A 86 -3.29 7.96 1.60
CA ALA A 86 -2.08 7.84 0.80
C ALA A 86 -1.80 9.11 -0.01
N GLN A 87 -2.82 9.74 -0.59
CA GLN A 87 -2.69 11.02 -1.29
C GLN A 87 -2.23 12.14 -0.35
N GLN A 88 -2.79 12.21 0.86
CA GLN A 88 -2.31 13.14 1.88
C GLN A 88 -0.84 12.89 2.21
N MET A 89 -0.44 11.63 2.39
CA MET A 89 0.96 11.28 2.61
C MET A 89 1.87 11.67 1.44
N LEU A 90 1.40 11.56 0.19
CA LEU A 90 2.14 12.01 -0.99
C LEU A 90 2.33 13.52 -1.00
N ALA A 91 1.30 14.28 -0.64
CA ALA A 91 1.37 15.73 -0.50
C ALA A 91 2.35 16.13 0.61
N ASP A 92 2.24 15.53 1.78
CA ASP A 92 3.04 15.89 2.96
C ASP A 92 4.54 15.58 2.78
N ARG A 93 4.87 14.44 2.16
CA ARG A 93 6.26 13.95 2.09
C ARG A 93 6.98 14.35 0.79
N TRP A 94 6.23 14.51 -0.30
CA TRP A 94 6.81 14.74 -1.63
C TRP A 94 6.21 15.94 -2.38
N GLY A 95 5.31 16.72 -1.75
CA GLY A 95 4.73 17.91 -2.37
C GLY A 95 3.85 17.60 -3.59
N VAL A 96 3.36 16.37 -3.71
CA VAL A 96 2.44 15.98 -4.77
C VAL A 96 1.09 16.62 -4.49
N GLN A 97 0.61 17.48 -5.39
CA GLN A 97 -0.74 18.03 -5.26
C GLN A 97 -1.75 16.87 -5.32
N PRO A 98 -2.70 16.77 -4.37
CA PRO A 98 -3.75 15.79 -4.48
C PRO A 98 -4.47 16.03 -5.80
N HIS A 99 -4.61 14.97 -6.61
CA HIS A 99 -5.40 15.06 -7.84
C HIS A 99 -6.79 15.63 -7.50
N ASP A 100 -7.13 16.77 -8.08
CA ASP A 100 -8.47 17.32 -7.97
C ASP A 100 -9.38 16.41 -8.81
N PRO A 101 -10.35 15.68 -8.22
CA PRO A 101 -11.25 14.83 -8.97
C PRO A 101 -12.12 15.62 -9.97
N GLY A 102 -12.15 16.97 -9.88
CA GLY A 102 -12.76 17.88 -10.85
C GLY A 102 -11.84 18.35 -11.97
N SER A 103 -10.53 18.07 -11.91
CA SER A 103 -9.55 18.42 -12.96
C SER A 103 -9.20 17.20 -13.81
N LEU A 104 -10.18 16.60 -14.47
CA LEU A 104 -9.87 15.79 -15.65
C LEU A 104 -9.35 16.77 -16.72
N PRO A 105 -8.16 16.55 -17.32
CA PRO A 105 -7.80 17.29 -18.51
C PRO A 105 -8.89 16.99 -19.53
N ALA A 106 -9.56 18.04 -20.00
CA ALA A 106 -10.61 17.87 -20.97
C ALA A 106 -10.07 17.05 -22.15
N PRO A 107 -10.85 16.08 -22.66
CA PRO A 107 -10.36 15.20 -23.72
C PRO A 107 -9.85 16.07 -24.88
N PRO A 108 -8.72 15.70 -25.51
CA PRO A 108 -8.21 16.44 -26.66
C PRO A 108 -9.30 16.44 -27.74
N GLY A 109 -9.87 17.61 -28.03
CA GLY A 109 -10.95 17.79 -29.00
C GLY A 109 -12.25 18.42 -28.48
N TYR A 110 -12.35 18.83 -27.21
CA TYR A 110 -13.46 19.69 -26.78
C TYR A 110 -13.20 21.15 -27.23
N GLU A 111 -13.58 21.47 -28.46
CA GLU A 111 -13.78 22.87 -28.83
C GLU A 111 -15.11 23.27 -28.22
N GLY A 112 -15.08 24.15 -27.20
CA GLY A 112 -16.27 24.66 -26.56
C GLY A 112 -17.21 25.24 -27.62
N ILE A 113 -18.41 24.66 -27.73
CA ILE A 113 -19.46 25.19 -28.58
C ILE A 113 -19.82 26.57 -28.01
N PRO A 114 -19.64 27.68 -28.76
CA PRO A 114 -20.18 28.96 -28.32
C PRO A 114 -21.70 28.83 -28.31
N PHE A 115 -22.30 29.08 -27.15
CA PHE A 115 -23.74 29.36 -27.08
C PHE A 115 -23.96 30.73 -27.71
N ASP A 116 -24.62 30.75 -28.87
CA ASP A 116 -25.33 31.93 -29.39
C ASP A 116 -26.78 31.87 -28.88
#